data_AF-A0A9D9C210-F1
#
_entry.id   AF-A0A9D9C210-F1
#
_cell.length_a   1.000
_cell.length_b   1.000
_cell.length_c   1.000
_cell.angle_alpha   90.00
_cell.angle_beta   90.00
_cell.angle_gamma   90.00
#
_symmetry.space_group_name_H-M   'P 1'
#
loop_
_entity.id
_entity.type
_entity.pdbx_description
1 polymer ?
#
loop_
_entity_poly.entity_id
_entity_poly.type
_entity_poly.pdbx_seq_one_letter_code
_entity_poly.pdbx_strand_id
1 'polypeptide(L)'
;SLNMQVELALDNINKEIKQISTSAEGVRQAQKAHQIMQKSFEIGAATYLDLRDSELANTAAQLNYYQAIYNYLCSTSQLDLLLGKEDTLNIYKKATTDK
;
A
#
# COMPACT_ATOMS: atom_id res chain seq x y z
N SER A 1 20.93 11.42 -16.59
CA SER A 1 20.72 10.55 -17.78
C SER A 1 19.42 9.79 -17.59
N LEU A 2 18.68 9.47 -18.66
CA LEU A 2 17.43 8.69 -18.60
C LEU A 2 17.62 7.36 -17.86
N ASN A 3 18.74 6.67 -18.11
CA ASN A 3 19.08 5.40 -17.45
C ASN A 3 19.16 5.53 -15.92
N MET A 4 19.70 6.65 -15.41
CA MET A 4 19.78 6.91 -13.96
C MET A 4 18.39 7.14 -13.35
N GLN A 5 17.47 7.77 -14.08
CA GLN A 5 16.10 7.97 -13.62
C GLN A 5 15.33 6.64 -13.55
N VAL A 6 15.56 5.76 -14.52
CA VAL A 6 14.99 4.40 -14.55
C VAL A 6 15.52 3.56 -13.39
N GLU A 7 16.82 3.59 -13.14
CA GLU A 7 17.45 2.85 -12.05
C GLU A 7 16.94 3.32 -10.67
N LEU A 8 16.85 4.64 -10.45
CA LEU A 8 16.28 5.22 -9.24
C LEU A 8 14.81 4.84 -9.04
N ALA A 9 14.02 4.80 -10.11
CA ALA A 9 12.62 4.39 -10.05
C ALA A 9 12.47 2.91 -9.67
N LEU A 10 13.31 2.03 -10.23
CA LEU A 10 13.34 0.61 -9.86
C LEU A 10 13.74 0.40 -8.40
N ASP A 11 14.73 1.14 -7.90
CA ASP A 11 15.15 1.09 -6.50
C ASP A 11 14.03 1.56 -5.55
N ASN A 12 13.32 2.64 -5.91
CA ASN A 12 12.17 3.12 -5.16
C ASN A 12 11.04 2.09 -5.12
N ILE A 13 10.72 1.46 -6.26
CA ILE A 13 9.71 0.41 -6.33
C ILE A 13 10.11 -0.80 -5.46
N ASN A 14 11.38 -1.22 -5.51
CA ASN A 14 11.88 -2.31 -4.65
C ASN A 14 11.77 -1.98 -3.16
N LYS A 15 12.03 -0.72 -2.78
CA LYS A 15 11.84 -0.24 -1.42
C LYS A 15 10.37 -0.24 -1.01
N GLU A 16 9.47 0.20 -1.90
CA GLU A 16 8.02 0.20 -1.65
C GLU A 16 7.47 -1.22 -1.50
N ILE A 17 7.93 -2.20 -2.28
CA ILE A 17 7.56 -3.61 -2.11
C ILE A 17 7.92 -4.10 -0.70
N LYS A 18 9.14 -3.79 -0.22
CA LYS A 18 9.55 -4.12 1.16
C LYS A 18 8.68 -3.41 2.19
N GLN A 19 8.31 -2.16 1.94
CA GLN A 19 7.43 -1.39 2.80
C GLN A 19 6.02 -2.01 2.87
N ILE A 20 5.47 -2.47 1.74
CA ILE A 20 4.18 -3.18 1.70
C ILE A 20 4.24 -4.44 2.54
N SER A 21 5.27 -5.26 2.38
CA SER A 21 5.44 -6.47 3.20
C SER A 21 5.55 -6.16 4.70
N THR A 22 6.26 -5.08 5.05
CA THR A 22 6.42 -4.65 6.44
C THR A 22 5.11 -4.13 7.02
N SER A 23 4.38 -3.30 6.26
CA SER A 23 3.07 -2.79 6.66
C SER A 23 2.03 -3.92 6.76
N ALA A 24 2.09 -4.95 5.91
CA ALA A 24 1.22 -6.12 6.00
C ALA A 24 1.41 -6.87 7.33
N GLU A 25 2.66 -7.06 7.75
CA GLU A 25 2.97 -7.66 9.04
C GLU A 25 2.51 -6.77 10.20
N GLY A 26 2.66 -5.45 10.07
CA GLY A 26 2.12 -4.47 11.02
C GLY A 26 0.60 -4.56 11.19
N VAL A 27 -0.14 -4.74 10.09
CA VAL A 27 -1.59 -5.00 10.12
C VAL A 27 -1.90 -6.29 10.87
N ARG A 28 -1.17 -7.37 10.59
CA ARG A 28 -1.37 -8.67 11.25
C ARG A 28 -1.19 -8.55 12.77
N GLN A 29 -0.16 -7.83 13.20
CA GLN A 29 0.10 -7.58 14.62
C GLN A 29 -0.98 -6.71 15.27
N ALA A 30 -1.39 -5.63 14.61
CA ALA A 30 -2.45 -4.75 15.12
C ALA A 30 -3.80 -5.47 15.21
N GLN A 31 -4.16 -6.30 14.23
CA GLN A 31 -5.34 -7.16 14.28
C GLN A 31 -5.26 -8.14 15.45
N LYS A 32 -4.10 -8.75 15.68
CA LYS A 32 -3.93 -9.67 16.81
C LYS A 32 -4.04 -8.96 18.16
N ALA A 33 -3.47 -7.77 18.29
CA ALA A 33 -3.57 -6.94 19.49
C ALA A 33 -5.02 -6.53 19.76
N HIS A 34 -5.76 -6.12 18.73
CA HIS A 34 -7.18 -5.80 18.83
C HIS A 34 -8.02 -7.01 19.27
N GLN A 35 -7.77 -8.21 18.72
CA GLN A 35 -8.43 -9.44 19.17
C GLN A 35 -8.14 -9.77 20.64
N ILE A 36 -6.91 -9.55 21.10
CA ILE A 36 -6.57 -9.74 22.52
C ILE A 36 -7.34 -8.74 23.37
N MET A 37 -7.39 -7.47 22.95
CA MET A 37 -8.11 -6.43 23.67
C MET A 37 -9.61 -6.71 23.75
N GLN A 38 -10.21 -7.21 22.67
CA GLN A 38 -11.60 -7.64 22.64
C GLN A 38 -11.86 -8.72 23.69
N LYS A 39 -11.01 -9.76 23.75
CA LYS A 39 -11.13 -10.81 24.77
C LYS A 39 -10.91 -10.28 26.18
N SER A 40 -9.95 -9.38 26.37
CA SER A 40 -9.70 -8.73 27.66
C SER A 40 -10.90 -7.90 28.12
N PHE A 41 -11.58 -7.21 27.21
CA PHE A 41 -12.81 -6.48 27.50
C PHE A 41 -13.96 -7.43 27.87
N GLU A 42 -14.14 -8.54 27.15
CA GLU A 42 -15.17 -9.55 27.44
C GLU A 42 -15.04 -10.16 28.85
N ILE A 43 -13.80 -10.35 29.34
CA ILE A 43 -13.55 -10.84 30.70
C ILE A 43 -13.48 -9.71 31.75
N GLY A 44 -13.70 -8.45 31.36
CA GLY A 44 -13.64 -7.29 32.25
C GLY A 44 -12.23 -6.84 32.66
N ALA A 45 -11.18 -7.36 32.02
CA ALA A 45 -9.79 -7.02 32.27
C ALA A 45 -9.30 -5.79 31.48
N ALA A 46 -10.07 -5.31 30.50
CA ALA A 46 -9.82 -4.08 29.76
C ALA A 46 -11.04 -3.17 29.77
N THR A 47 -10.83 -1.87 29.60
CA THR A 47 -11.92 -0.89 29.54
C THR A 47 -12.45 -0.74 28.12
N TYR A 48 -13.62 -0.13 27.98
CA TYR A 48 -14.17 0.23 26.68
C TYR A 48 -13.24 1.17 25.90
N LEU A 49 -12.52 2.06 26.60
CA LEU A 49 -11.56 2.98 25.97
C LEU A 49 -10.39 2.22 25.34
N ASP A 50 -9.81 1.26 26.07
CA ASP A 50 -8.70 0.44 25.55
C ASP A 50 -9.11 -0.35 24.30
N LEU A 51 -10.35 -0.85 24.28
CA LEU A 51 -10.91 -1.51 23.10
C LEU A 51 -10.97 -0.55 21.90
N ARG A 52 -11.44 0.69 22.10
CA ARG A 52 -11.51 1.70 21.04
C ARG A 52 -10.15 2.14 20.54
N ASP A 53 -9.18 2.30 21.44
CA ASP A 53 -7.80 2.62 21.06
C ASP A 53 -7.18 1.49 20.21
N SER A 54 -7.47 0.24 20.56
CA SER A 54 -7.02 -0.91 19.76
C SER A 54 -7.68 -1.00 18.39
N GLU A 55 -8.97 -0.64 18.26
CA GLU A 55 -9.67 -0.54 16.97
C GLU A 55 -9.06 0.55 16.09
N LEU A 56 -8.78 1.72 16.68
CA LEU A 56 -8.15 2.84 15.99
C LEU A 56 -6.76 2.47 15.49
N ALA A 57 -5.94 1.82 16.34
CA ALA A 57 -4.61 1.35 15.96
C ALA A 57 -4.66 0.33 14.81
N ASN A 58 -5.62 -0.61 14.86
CA ASN A 58 -5.84 -1.58 13.77
C ASN A 58 -6.23 -0.88 12.46
N THR A 59 -7.14 0.10 12.51
CA THR A 59 -7.56 0.87 11.34
C THR A 59 -6.42 1.69 10.75
N ALA A 60 -5.62 2.35 11.60
CA ALA A 60 -4.45 3.11 11.17
C ALA A 60 -3.39 2.21 10.49
N ALA A 61 -3.15 1.00 11.02
CA ALA A 61 -2.25 0.03 10.39
C ALA A 61 -2.75 -0.37 9.00
N GLN A 62 -4.05 -0.64 8.86
CA GLN A 62 -4.66 -0.97 7.56
C GLN A 62 -4.55 0.18 6.56
N LEU A 63 -4.82 1.41 7.00
CA LEU A 63 -4.66 2.61 6.17
C LEU A 63 -3.22 2.74 5.66
N ASN A 64 -2.22 2.56 6.54
CA ASN A 64 -0.81 2.61 6.17
C ASN A 64 -0.43 1.52 5.15
N TYR A 65 -1.02 0.33 5.25
CA TYR A 65 -0.84 -0.74 4.27
C TYR A 65 -1.42 -0.37 2.90
N TYR A 66 -2.64 0.17 2.86
CA TYR A 66 -3.26 0.62 1.60
C TYR A 66 -2.50 1.78 0.97
N GLN A 67 -2.00 2.73 1.77
CA GLN A 67 -1.17 3.82 1.27
C GLN A 67 0.13 3.30 0.65
N ALA A 68 0.75 2.27 1.25
CA ALA A 68 1.95 1.66 0.69
C ALA A 68 1.68 0.99 -0.67
N ILE A 69 0.54 0.30 -0.83
CA ILE A 69 0.11 -0.28 -2.11
C ILE A 69 -0.13 0.82 -3.14
N TYR A 70 -0.83 1.89 -2.75
CA TYR A 70 -1.10 3.02 -3.63
C TYR A 70 0.19 3.65 -4.15
N ASN A 71 1.17 3.88 -3.27
CA ASN A 71 2.46 4.44 -3.66
C ASN A 71 3.19 3.53 -4.67
N TYR A 72 3.22 2.22 -4.44
CA TYR A 72 3.77 1.25 -5.38
C TYR A 72 3.10 1.28 -6.76
N LEU A 73 1.76 1.33 -6.81
CA LEU A 73 1.02 1.43 -8.08
C LEU A 73 1.31 2.75 -8.81
N CYS A 74 1.47 3.84 -8.05
CA CYS A 74 1.83 5.14 -8.62
C CYS A 74 3.26 5.12 -9.19
N SER A 75 4.23 4.62 -8.43
CA SER A 75 5.64 4.53 -8.83
C SER A 75 5.85 3.60 -10.04
N THR A 76 5.15 2.48 -10.10
CA THR A 76 5.17 1.58 -11.28
C THR A 76 4.58 2.25 -12.51
N SER A 77 3.48 2.99 -12.36
CA SER A 77 2.88 3.77 -13.46
C SER A 77 3.82 4.87 -13.96
N GLN A 78 4.52 5.57 -13.06
CA GLN A 78 5.54 6.57 -13.43
C GLN A 78 6.73 5.95 -14.17
N LEU A 79 7.15 4.76 -13.76
CA LEU A 79 8.21 4.02 -14.46
C LEU A 79 7.76 3.61 -15.88
N ASP A 80 6.53 3.13 -16.05
CA ASP A 80 6.00 2.77 -17.37
C ASP A 80 5.90 3.99 -18.31
N LEU A 81 5.56 5.16 -17.76
CA LEU A 81 5.57 6.43 -18.48
C LEU A 81 7.00 6.84 -18.88
N LEU A 82 7.96 6.74 -17.96
CA LEU A 82 9.38 7.06 -18.21
C LEU A 82 10.01 6.14 -19.27
N LEU A 83 9.59 4.86 -19.30
CA LEU A 83 10.02 3.89 -20.30
C LEU A 83 9.30 4.03 -21.64
N GLY A 84 8.39 5.00 -21.78
CA GLY A 84 7.68 5.27 -23.03
C GLY A 84 6.68 4.19 -23.44
N LYS A 85 6.25 3.30 -22.52
CA LYS A 85 5.27 2.25 -22.86
C LYS A 85 3.87 2.81 -23.16
N GLU A 86 3.58 4.07 -22.81
CA GLU A 86 2.34 4.74 -23.21
C GLU A 86 2.21 4.92 -24.74
N ASP A 87 3.30 5.02 -25.51
CA ASP A 87 3.19 5.11 -26.97
C ASP A 87 2.64 3.82 -27.59
N THR A 88 2.82 2.68 -26.92
CA THR A 88 2.21 1.40 -27.33
C THR A 88 0.75 1.23 -26.88
N LEU A 89 0.25 2.10 -25.99
CA LEU A 89 -1.19 2.20 -25.65
C LEU A 89 -1.90 3.28 -26.49
N ASN A 90 -1.17 4.27 -26.99
CA ASN A 90 -1.69 5.27 -27.91
C ASN A 90 -2.03 4.70 -29.31
N ILE A 91 -1.40 3.59 -29.72
CA ILE A 91 -1.81 2.84 -30.93
C ILE A 91 -3.16 2.13 -30.74
N TYR A 92 -3.54 1.72 -29.51
CA TYR A 92 -4.85 1.11 -29.27
C TYR A 92 -5.98 2.15 -29.19
N LYS A 93 -5.68 3.39 -28.76
CA LYS A 93 -6.64 4.51 -28.83
C LYS A 93 -6.81 5.09 -30.24
N LYS A 94 -5.75 5.09 -31.07
CA LYS A 94 -5.85 5.53 -32.48
C LYS A 94 -6.66 4.56 -33.35
N ALA A 95 -6.64 3.26 -33.07
CA ALA A 95 -7.38 2.26 -33.86
C ALA A 95 -8.91 2.26 -33.62
N THR A 96 -9.41 2.97 -32.61
CA THR A 96 -10.85 3.04 -32.27
C THR A 96 -11.49 4.41 -32.51
N THR A 97 -10.74 5.37 -33.06
CA THR A 97 -11.28 6.69 -33.45
C THR A 97 -11.42 6.84 -34.97
N ASP A 98 -11.39 5.73 -35.71
CA ASP A 98 -11.63 5.70 -37.16
C ASP A 98 -12.86 4.83 -37.46
N LYS A 99 -14.02 5.28 -36.94
CA LYS A 99 -15.36 4.94 -37.42
C LYS A 99 -16.30 6.11 -37.17
#